data_AF-S6GKH5-F1
#
_entry.id   AF-S6GKH5-F1
#
_cell.length_a   1.000
_cell.length_b   1.000
_cell.length_c   1.000
_cell.angle_alpha   90.00
_cell.angle_beta   90.00
_cell.angle_gamma   90.00
#
_symmetry.space_group_name_H-M   'P 1'
#
loop_
_entity.id
_entity.type
_entity.pdbx_description
1 polymer ?
#
loop_
_entity_poly.entity_id
_entity_poly.type
_entity_poly.pdbx_seq_one_letter_code
_entity_poly.pdbx_strand_id
1 'polypeptide(L)'
;MKKYLILIVLFIISAKALEAVFSSDYHFIVKALLCLAFAALIFVASLALYLHARTAINYTLNKAKFVELIIGNYSLKEQVEFKRGVAESSAENFQIDLINRFIEFSESSNNVYFRLDWQAVDEVEAQAAAILKAYHVTADFSLSVKDDSSVEMLILELQHWLDLQGYCYLDWDQGSDEYCGLIWRRAEADCLMALAGKLDIKITHCLKTAWAKEAQQADDV
;
A
#
# COMPACT_ATOMS: atom_id res chain seq x y z
N MET A 1 -0.92 -17.74 -13.67
CA MET A 1 -1.16 -18.73 -14.74
C MET A 1 -2.11 -19.87 -14.37
N LYS A 2 -1.95 -20.58 -13.24
CA LYS A 2 -2.78 -21.77 -12.91
C LYS A 2 -4.31 -21.53 -12.90
N LYS A 3 -4.79 -20.37 -12.45
CA LYS A 3 -6.23 -20.04 -12.41
C LYS A 3 -6.88 -19.94 -13.80
N TYR A 4 -6.13 -19.48 -14.80
CA TYR A 4 -6.62 -19.34 -16.19
C TYR A 4 -6.62 -20.67 -16.94
N LEU A 5 -5.70 -21.57 -16.60
CA LEU A 5 -5.66 -22.92 -17.15
C LEU A 5 -6.96 -23.68 -16.83
N ILE A 6 -7.48 -23.52 -15.61
CA ILE A 6 -8.75 -24.14 -15.19
C ILE A 6 -9.92 -23.57 -16.00
N LEU A 7 -9.99 -22.26 -16.20
CA LEU A 7 -11.02 -21.62 -17.04
C LEU A 7 -10.97 -22.10 -18.50
N ILE A 8 -9.77 -22.23 -19.07
CA ILE A 8 -9.57 -22.73 -20.44
C ILE A 8 -10.00 -24.20 -20.55
N VAL A 9 -9.62 -25.04 -19.59
CA VAL A 9 -10.01 -26.46 -19.56
C VAL A 9 -11.53 -26.61 -19.41
N LEU A 10 -12.15 -25.84 -18.51
CA LEU A 10 -13.61 -25.83 -18.35
C LEU A 10 -14.32 -25.39 -19.64
N PHE A 11 -13.82 -24.35 -20.31
CA PHE A 11 -14.36 -23.89 -21.58
C PHE A 11 -14.30 -24.97 -22.67
N ILE A 12 -13.16 -25.67 -22.79
CA ILE A 12 -12.98 -26.77 -23.76
C ILE A 12 -13.94 -27.94 -23.46
N ILE A 13 -14.11 -28.30 -22.19
CA ILE A 13 -15.04 -29.37 -21.77
C ILE A 13 -16.49 -28.95 -22.09
N SER A 14 -16.88 -27.72 -21.78
CA SER A 14 -18.22 -27.21 -22.08
C SER A 14 -18.51 -27.15 -23.58
N ALA A 15 -17.53 -26.76 -24.40
CA ALA A 15 -17.66 -26.76 -25.86
C ALA A 15 -17.88 -28.17 -26.42
N LYS A 16 -17.12 -29.16 -25.95
CA LYS A 16 -17.29 -30.57 -26.35
C LYS A 16 -18.62 -31.17 -25.88
N ALA A 17 -19.07 -30.82 -24.68
CA ALA A 17 -20.38 -31.23 -24.18
C ALA A 17 -21.51 -30.65 -25.04
N LEU A 18 -21.38 -29.39 -25.48
CA LEU A 18 -22.33 -28.75 -26.37
C LEU A 18 -22.38 -29.44 -27.75
N GLU A 19 -21.22 -29.78 -28.31
CA GLU A 19 -21.10 -30.52 -29.58
C GLU A 19 -21.80 -31.89 -29.52
N ALA A 20 -21.63 -32.62 -28.41
CA ALA A 20 -22.30 -33.90 -28.18
C ALA A 20 -23.83 -33.76 -28.07
N VAL A 21 -24.32 -32.70 -27.42
CA VAL A 21 -25.75 -32.39 -27.33
C VAL A 21 -26.34 -32.08 -28.70
N PHE A 22 -25.64 -31.29 -29.52
CA PHE A 22 -26.11 -30.94 -30.85
C PHE A 22 -26.23 -32.15 -31.78
N SER A 23 -25.35 -33.13 -31.60
CA SER A 23 -25.28 -34.39 -32.37
C SER A 23 -26.33 -35.43 -31.98
N SER A 24 -27.18 -35.16 -30.99
CA SER A 24 -28.20 -36.10 -30.49
C SER A 24 -29.63 -35.63 -30.76
N ASP A 25 -30.61 -36.54 -30.71
CA ASP A 25 -32.03 -36.29 -31.01
C ASP A 25 -32.80 -35.56 -29.88
N TYR A 26 -32.14 -34.71 -29.10
CA TYR A 26 -32.84 -33.90 -28.09
C TYR A 26 -33.85 -32.95 -28.73
N HIS A 27 -34.99 -32.78 -28.04
CA HIS A 27 -36.05 -31.83 -28.41
C HIS A 27 -35.48 -30.41 -28.55
N PHE A 28 -35.95 -29.65 -29.53
CA PHE A 28 -35.47 -28.31 -29.87
C PHE A 28 -35.30 -27.37 -28.65
N ILE A 29 -36.25 -27.43 -27.71
CA ILE A 29 -36.24 -26.63 -26.47
C ILE A 29 -34.99 -26.93 -25.62
N VAL A 30 -34.57 -28.19 -25.51
CA VAL A 30 -33.39 -28.58 -24.72
C VAL A 30 -32.11 -28.02 -25.34
N LYS A 31 -31.99 -28.09 -26.68
CA LYS A 31 -30.85 -27.52 -27.41
C LYS A 31 -30.78 -26.00 -27.23
N ALA A 32 -31.92 -25.31 -27.30
CA ALA A 32 -31.99 -23.86 -27.08
C ALA A 32 -31.58 -23.46 -25.64
N LEU A 33 -32.06 -24.18 -24.63
CA LEU A 33 -31.68 -23.95 -23.23
C LEU A 33 -30.17 -24.18 -22.99
N LEU A 34 -29.60 -25.23 -23.59
CA LEU A 34 -28.16 -25.51 -23.47
C LEU A 34 -27.30 -24.46 -24.17
N CYS A 35 -27.74 -23.94 -25.32
CA CYS A 35 -27.10 -22.78 -25.96
C CYS A 35 -27.12 -21.53 -25.08
N LEU A 36 -28.28 -21.21 -24.48
CA LEU A 36 -28.40 -20.06 -23.58
C LEU A 36 -27.51 -20.21 -22.36
N ALA A 37 -27.48 -21.40 -21.74
CA ALA A 37 -26.60 -21.69 -20.61
C ALA A 37 -25.12 -21.55 -20.98
N PHE A 38 -24.72 -22.07 -22.14
CA PHE A 38 -23.35 -21.94 -22.63
C PHE A 38 -22.97 -20.49 -22.91
N ALA A 39 -23.83 -19.73 -23.58
CA ALA A 39 -23.63 -18.30 -23.82
C ALA A 39 -23.49 -17.51 -22.51
N ALA A 40 -24.32 -17.82 -21.51
CA ALA A 40 -24.22 -17.23 -20.18
C ALA A 40 -22.88 -17.55 -19.49
N LEU A 41 -22.39 -18.79 -19.60
CA LEU A 41 -21.08 -19.17 -19.05
C LEU A 41 -19.92 -18.41 -19.72
N ILE A 42 -19.96 -18.26 -21.05
CA ILE A 42 -18.98 -17.45 -21.77
C ILE A 42 -19.02 -16.00 -21.27
N PHE A 43 -20.20 -15.42 -21.20
CA PHE A 43 -20.37 -14.04 -20.75
C PHE A 43 -19.79 -13.83 -19.34
N VAL A 44 -20.10 -14.74 -18.40
CA VAL A 44 -19.57 -14.68 -17.03
C VAL A 44 -18.04 -14.81 -17.01
N ALA A 45 -17.47 -15.74 -17.79
CA ALA A 45 -16.02 -15.92 -17.87
C ALA A 45 -15.32 -14.69 -18.48
N SER A 46 -15.88 -14.11 -19.55
CA SER A 46 -15.38 -12.88 -20.18
C SER A 46 -15.46 -11.69 -19.23
N LEU A 47 -16.57 -11.56 -18.49
CA LEU A 47 -16.74 -10.50 -17.49
C LEU A 47 -15.71 -10.64 -16.35
N ALA A 48 -15.51 -11.86 -15.85
CA ALA A 48 -14.52 -12.12 -14.80
C ALA A 48 -13.09 -11.80 -15.27
N LEU A 49 -12.74 -12.19 -16.50
CA LEU A 49 -11.44 -11.86 -17.10
C LEU A 49 -11.27 -10.34 -17.28
N TYR A 50 -12.30 -9.66 -17.77
CA TYR A 50 -12.31 -8.21 -17.92
C TYR A 50 -12.13 -7.50 -16.58
N LEU A 51 -12.87 -7.90 -15.55
CA LEU A 51 -12.76 -7.32 -14.21
C LEU A 51 -11.36 -7.55 -13.63
N HIS A 52 -10.80 -8.74 -13.78
CA HIS A 52 -9.43 -9.03 -13.31
C HIS A 52 -8.38 -8.20 -14.05
N ALA A 53 -8.48 -8.09 -15.38
CA ALA A 53 -7.58 -7.24 -16.15
C ALA A 53 -7.69 -5.77 -15.72
N ARG A 54 -8.91 -5.29 -15.49
CA ARG A 54 -9.16 -3.93 -15.00
C ARG A 54 -8.57 -3.70 -13.61
N THR A 55 -8.72 -4.64 -12.67
CA THR A 55 -8.12 -4.53 -11.34
C THR A 55 -6.59 -4.52 -11.41
N ALA A 56 -5.99 -5.36 -12.25
CA ALA A 56 -4.54 -5.40 -12.43
C ALA A 56 -4.00 -4.07 -13.01
N ILE A 57 -4.65 -3.54 -14.06
CA ILE A 57 -4.28 -2.23 -14.66
C ILE A 57 -4.41 -1.11 -13.63
N ASN A 58 -5.52 -1.06 -12.89
CA ASN A 58 -5.73 -0.04 -11.86
C ASN A 58 -4.66 -0.13 -10.76
N TYR A 59 -4.32 -1.34 -10.31
CA TYR A 59 -3.26 -1.56 -9.33
C TYR A 59 -1.93 -1.02 -9.85
N THR A 60 -1.51 -1.37 -11.08
CA THR A 60 -0.27 -0.86 -11.68
C THR A 60 -0.25 0.67 -11.78
N LEU A 61 -1.37 1.30 -12.17
CA LEU A 61 -1.47 2.75 -12.25
C LEU A 61 -1.39 3.42 -10.88
N ASN A 62 -2.08 2.87 -9.87
CA ASN A 62 -2.01 3.40 -8.50
C ASN A 62 -0.60 3.20 -7.91
N LYS A 63 0.05 2.07 -8.19
CA LYS A 63 1.43 1.78 -7.80
C LYS A 63 2.38 2.84 -8.35
N ALA A 64 2.30 3.11 -9.66
CA ALA A 64 3.13 4.12 -10.30
C ALA A 64 2.91 5.52 -9.70
N LYS A 65 1.65 5.93 -9.52
CA LYS A 65 1.31 7.23 -8.91
C LYS A 65 1.79 7.36 -7.48
N PHE A 66 1.62 6.31 -6.68
CA PHE A 66 2.06 6.28 -5.29
C PHE A 66 3.58 6.39 -5.20
N VAL A 67 4.31 5.60 -5.99
CA VAL A 67 5.78 5.66 -6.07
C VAL A 67 6.26 7.03 -6.55
N GLU A 68 5.61 7.62 -7.55
CA GLU A 68 5.94 8.97 -8.01
C GLU A 68 5.74 10.05 -6.96
N LEU A 69 4.68 9.91 -6.17
CA LEU A 69 4.36 10.85 -5.11
C LEU A 69 5.44 10.81 -4.03
N ILE A 70 5.74 9.63 -3.47
CA ILE A 70 6.67 9.48 -2.33
C ILE A 70 8.12 9.86 -2.67
N ILE A 71 8.58 9.64 -3.91
CA ILE A 71 9.94 10.00 -4.34
C ILE A 71 10.04 11.38 -4.98
N GLY A 72 8.98 12.20 -4.91
CA GLY A 72 8.93 13.50 -5.60
C GLY A 72 10.09 14.43 -5.25
N ASN A 73 10.64 14.31 -4.04
CA ASN A 73 11.77 15.11 -3.56
C ASN A 73 13.15 14.52 -3.90
N TYR A 74 13.20 13.29 -4.42
CA TYR A 74 14.45 12.63 -4.77
C TYR A 74 15.00 13.27 -6.05
N SER A 75 16.32 13.23 -6.24
CA SER A 75 16.93 13.65 -7.51
C SER A 75 16.46 12.74 -8.66
N LEU A 76 16.47 13.24 -9.90
CA LEU A 76 16.02 12.45 -11.06
C LEU A 76 16.72 11.08 -11.16
N LYS A 77 18.01 11.02 -10.83
CA LYS A 77 18.79 9.78 -10.81
C LYS A 77 18.25 8.79 -9.77
N GLU A 78 18.05 9.26 -8.55
CA GLU A 78 17.51 8.46 -7.46
C GLU A 78 16.07 8.00 -7.76
N GLN A 79 15.24 8.86 -8.35
CA GLN A 79 13.89 8.51 -8.76
C GLN A 79 13.89 7.35 -9.78
N VAL A 80 14.75 7.41 -10.81
CA VAL A 80 14.86 6.35 -11.82
C VAL A 80 15.31 5.04 -11.15
N GLU A 81 16.30 5.12 -10.26
CA GLU A 81 16.83 3.96 -9.57
C GLU A 81 15.79 3.33 -8.64
N PHE A 82 15.08 4.15 -7.86
CA PHE A 82 14.00 3.72 -6.98
C PHE A 82 12.86 3.07 -7.76
N LYS A 83 12.36 3.73 -8.82
CA LYS A 83 11.30 3.20 -9.69
C LYS A 83 11.68 1.84 -10.28
N ARG A 84 12.94 1.70 -10.74
CA ARG A 84 13.45 0.43 -11.28
C ARG A 84 13.41 -0.68 -10.23
N GLY A 85 13.77 -0.38 -8.98
CA GLY A 85 13.76 -1.35 -7.88
C GLY A 85 12.36 -1.92 -7.56
N VAL A 86 11.31 -1.11 -7.71
CA VAL A 86 9.92 -1.51 -7.39
C VAL A 86 9.04 -1.82 -8.62
N ALA A 87 9.59 -1.69 -9.83
CA ALA A 87 8.84 -1.86 -11.07
C ALA A 87 8.27 -3.29 -11.20
N GLU A 88 9.10 -4.28 -10.88
CA GLU A 88 8.80 -5.70 -11.03
C GLU A 88 8.09 -6.32 -9.81
N SER A 89 7.91 -5.54 -8.74
CA SER A 89 7.22 -5.99 -7.52
C SER A 89 5.80 -6.45 -7.83
N SER A 90 5.50 -7.69 -7.40
CA SER A 90 4.15 -8.23 -7.37
C SER A 90 3.30 -7.49 -6.33
N ALA A 91 1.98 -7.63 -6.39
CA ALA A 91 1.11 -6.99 -5.41
C ALA A 91 1.38 -7.47 -3.98
N GLU A 92 1.73 -8.75 -3.82
CA GLU A 92 2.01 -9.39 -2.52
C GLU A 92 3.33 -8.91 -1.91
N ASN A 93 4.33 -8.61 -2.75
CA ASN A 93 5.67 -8.20 -2.29
C ASN A 93 5.88 -6.69 -2.33
N PHE A 94 4.95 -5.91 -2.88
CA PHE A 94 5.16 -4.49 -3.13
C PHE A 94 5.53 -3.70 -1.87
N GLN A 95 4.84 -3.94 -0.75
CA GLN A 95 5.15 -3.27 0.51
C GLN A 95 6.58 -3.58 1.00
N ILE A 96 6.98 -4.86 0.95
CA ILE A 96 8.31 -5.30 1.38
C ILE A 96 9.39 -4.70 0.48
N ASP A 97 9.22 -4.79 -0.83
CA ASP A 97 10.16 -4.23 -1.80
C ASP A 97 10.28 -2.71 -1.61
N LEU A 98 9.16 -2.04 -1.37
CA LEU A 98 9.14 -0.60 -1.12
C LEU A 98 9.92 -0.20 0.15
N ILE A 99 9.74 -0.93 1.25
CA ILE A 99 10.47 -0.71 2.51
C ILE A 99 11.97 -0.94 2.30
N ASN A 100 12.36 -2.03 1.63
CA ASN A 100 13.76 -2.31 1.31
C ASN A 100 14.39 -1.17 0.53
N ARG A 101 13.65 -0.58 -0.42
CA ARG A 101 14.11 0.59 -1.18
C ARG A 101 14.21 1.84 -0.33
N PHE A 102 13.34 2.05 0.65
CA PHE A 102 13.54 3.14 1.61
C PHE A 102 14.79 2.94 2.46
N ILE A 103 15.04 1.73 2.94
CA ILE A 103 16.23 1.39 3.73
C ILE A 103 17.51 1.62 2.92
N GLU A 104 17.55 1.16 1.68
CA GLU A 104 18.70 1.38 0.77
C GLU A 104 18.96 2.87 0.50
N PHE A 105 17.93 3.72 0.57
CA PHE A 105 18.02 5.16 0.35
C PHE A 105 18.04 5.95 1.66
N SER A 106 18.11 5.29 2.82
CA SER A 106 18.09 5.94 4.13
C SER A 106 19.30 6.85 4.35
N GLU A 107 20.45 6.49 3.77
CA GLU A 107 21.67 7.30 3.78
C GLU A 107 21.65 8.46 2.77
N SER A 108 20.65 8.51 1.87
CA SER A 108 20.51 9.62 0.93
C SER A 108 20.05 10.88 1.68
N SER A 109 20.44 12.06 1.16
CA SER A 109 20.00 13.33 1.74
C SER A 109 18.49 13.59 1.65
N ASN A 110 17.75 12.70 0.97
CA ASN A 110 16.36 12.85 0.63
C ASN A 110 15.47 11.79 1.30
N ASN A 111 15.93 11.17 2.41
CA ASN A 111 15.14 10.16 3.12
C ASN A 111 13.79 10.75 3.57
N VAL A 112 12.71 9.99 3.38
CA VAL A 112 11.33 10.35 3.75
C VAL A 112 10.69 9.36 4.71
N TYR A 113 11.40 8.29 5.10
CA TYR A 113 10.89 7.15 5.84
C TYR A 113 11.50 7.07 7.24
N PHE A 114 10.62 7.00 8.24
CA PHE A 114 10.94 6.67 9.63
C PHE A 114 10.90 5.18 9.85
N ARG A 115 11.86 4.70 10.64
CA ARG A 115 11.84 3.37 11.23
C ARG A 115 12.52 3.47 12.58
N LEU A 116 11.73 3.42 13.64
CA LEU A 116 12.19 3.56 15.01
C LEU A 116 11.86 2.28 15.77
N ASP A 117 12.86 1.66 16.38
CA ASP A 117 12.63 0.64 17.39
C ASP A 117 11.89 1.27 18.58
N TRP A 118 11.02 0.53 19.27
CA TRP A 118 10.27 1.03 20.42
C TRP A 118 11.15 1.52 21.58
N GLN A 119 12.41 1.08 21.66
CA GLN A 119 13.39 1.54 22.64
C GLN A 119 14.30 2.68 22.14
N ALA A 120 14.30 2.99 20.83
CA ALA A 120 15.23 3.93 20.20
C ALA A 120 14.81 5.40 20.37
N VAL A 121 14.62 5.82 21.61
CA VAL A 121 14.21 7.19 21.99
C VAL A 121 15.21 8.25 21.53
N ASP A 122 16.50 7.89 21.48
CA ASP A 122 17.60 8.75 21.07
C ASP A 122 17.67 8.97 19.56
N GLU A 123 17.05 8.08 18.77
CA GLU A 123 17.04 8.19 17.30
C GLU A 123 15.95 9.13 16.77
N VAL A 124 14.90 9.42 17.55
CA VAL A 124 13.71 10.16 17.07
C VAL A 124 14.07 11.54 16.51
N GLU A 125 14.83 12.33 17.27
CA GLU A 125 15.22 13.69 16.85
C GLU A 125 16.19 13.67 15.66
N ALA A 126 17.14 12.72 15.64
CA ALA A 126 18.11 12.59 14.57
C ALA A 126 17.45 12.19 13.24
N GLN A 127 16.55 11.20 13.26
CA GLN A 127 15.79 10.79 12.09
C GLN A 127 14.84 11.91 11.63
N ALA A 128 14.16 12.60 12.56
CA ALA A 128 13.30 13.73 12.23
C ALA A 128 14.08 14.86 11.55
N ALA A 129 15.24 15.25 12.07
CA ALA A 129 16.08 16.27 11.47
C ALA A 129 16.55 15.87 10.05
N ALA A 130 16.94 14.60 9.85
CA ALA A 130 17.34 14.09 8.53
C ALA A 130 16.21 14.19 7.51
N ILE A 131 14.99 13.79 7.89
CA ILE A 131 13.82 13.81 7.00
C ILE A 131 13.34 15.24 6.74
N LEU A 132 13.30 16.11 7.76
CA LEU A 132 12.91 17.51 7.59
C LEU A 132 13.84 18.27 6.63
N LYS A 133 15.13 17.95 6.67
CA LYS A 133 16.12 18.47 5.71
C LYS A 133 15.80 18.05 4.27
N ALA A 134 15.36 16.80 4.05
CA ALA A 134 14.90 16.32 2.74
C ALA A 134 13.69 17.10 2.21
N TYR A 135 12.82 17.59 3.10
CA TYR A 135 11.69 18.45 2.76
C TYR A 135 12.01 19.94 2.67
N HIS A 136 13.30 20.31 2.80
CA HIS A 136 13.76 21.70 2.87
C HIS A 136 13.07 22.53 3.96
N VAL A 137 12.65 21.89 5.05
CA VAL A 137 12.12 22.59 6.22
C VAL A 137 13.31 23.17 6.98
N THR A 138 13.36 24.50 7.09
CA THR A 138 14.50 25.22 7.68
C THR A 138 14.39 25.42 9.19
N ALA A 139 13.25 25.08 9.78
CA ALA A 139 13.05 25.16 11.22
C ALA A 139 13.66 23.91 11.87
N ASP A 140 14.49 24.12 12.88
CA ASP A 140 15.07 23.03 13.66
C ASP A 140 14.01 22.47 14.62
N PHE A 141 13.76 21.18 14.51
CA PHE A 141 13.01 20.43 15.51
C PHE A 141 13.97 20.03 16.63
N SER A 142 13.54 20.21 17.88
CA SER A 142 14.26 19.66 19.03
C SER A 142 13.25 19.21 20.09
N LEU A 143 13.54 18.07 20.69
CA LEU A 143 12.69 17.48 21.72
C LEU A 143 12.84 18.25 23.03
N SER A 144 11.71 18.64 23.61
CA SER A 144 11.65 19.32 24.90
C SER A 144 11.79 18.38 26.10
N VAL A 145 11.43 17.10 25.93
CA VAL A 145 11.53 16.06 26.96
C VAL A 145 12.30 14.86 26.40
N LYS A 146 13.30 14.39 27.13
CA LYS A 146 14.11 13.20 26.75
C LYS A 146 14.14 12.13 27.84
N ASP A 147 14.12 12.54 29.11
CA ASP A 147 14.16 11.62 30.24
C ASP A 147 12.80 10.93 30.41
N ASP A 148 12.83 9.59 30.56
CA ASP A 148 11.69 8.69 30.79
C ASP A 148 10.55 8.72 29.73
N SER A 149 10.79 9.31 28.55
CA SER A 149 9.78 9.38 27.48
C SER A 149 9.84 8.14 26.57
N SER A 150 8.68 7.62 26.18
CA SER A 150 8.59 6.56 25.17
C SER A 150 8.74 7.13 23.76
N VAL A 151 9.15 6.29 22.79
CA VAL A 151 9.21 6.68 21.37
C VAL A 151 7.87 7.22 20.88
N GLU A 152 6.76 6.63 21.33
CA GLU A 152 5.42 7.10 21.03
C GLU A 152 5.19 8.56 21.46
N MET A 153 5.56 8.90 22.70
CA MET A 153 5.41 10.27 23.22
C MET A 153 6.25 11.27 22.40
N LEU A 154 7.45 10.87 21.99
CA LEU A 154 8.32 11.71 21.17
C LEU A 154 7.77 11.89 19.74
N ILE A 155 7.11 10.88 19.18
CA ILE A 155 6.39 10.99 17.89
C ILE A 155 5.19 11.93 18.01
N LEU A 156 4.47 11.93 19.13
CA LEU A 156 3.37 12.87 19.37
C LEU A 156 3.87 14.32 19.47
N GLU A 157 4.99 14.53 20.15
CA GLU A 157 5.64 15.85 20.21
C GLU A 157 6.09 16.32 18.82
N LEU A 158 6.71 15.42 18.04
CA LEU A 158 7.05 15.67 16.65
C LEU A 158 5.81 16.01 15.82
N GLN A 159 4.72 15.26 15.94
CA GLN A 159 3.46 15.52 15.24
C GLN A 159 2.92 16.92 15.56
N HIS A 160 2.93 17.33 16.84
CA HIS A 160 2.49 18.66 17.23
C HIS A 160 3.33 19.75 16.57
N TRP A 161 4.65 19.58 16.55
CA TRP A 161 5.56 20.51 15.88
C TRP A 161 5.32 20.54 14.36
N LEU A 162 5.14 19.38 13.72
CA LEU A 162 4.88 19.26 12.29
C LEU A 162 3.58 19.97 11.88
N ASP A 163 2.53 19.86 12.69
CA ASP A 163 1.25 20.52 12.41
C ASP A 163 1.42 22.05 12.32
N LEU A 164 2.28 22.65 13.15
CA LEU A 164 2.60 24.08 13.10
C LEU A 164 3.37 24.46 11.82
N GLN A 165 4.10 23.51 11.23
CA GLN A 165 4.83 23.70 9.97
C GLN A 165 3.99 23.36 8.73
N GLY A 166 2.74 22.91 8.88
CA GLY A 166 1.88 22.47 7.77
C GLY A 166 2.21 21.05 7.25
N TYR A 167 2.90 20.25 8.07
CA TYR A 167 3.21 18.85 7.82
C TYR A 167 2.47 17.94 8.81
N CYS A 168 2.57 16.64 8.61
CA CYS A 168 2.09 15.63 9.55
C CYS A 168 2.95 14.37 9.45
N TYR A 169 3.02 13.64 10.56
CA TYR A 169 3.48 12.28 10.62
C TYR A 169 2.33 11.33 10.24
N LEU A 170 2.62 10.47 9.26
CA LEU A 170 1.73 9.43 8.80
C LEU A 170 2.29 8.10 9.29
N ASP A 171 1.54 7.47 10.19
CA ASP A 171 1.84 6.15 10.73
C ASP A 171 1.63 5.09 9.63
N TRP A 172 2.64 4.26 9.42
CA TRP A 172 2.59 3.15 8.48
C TRP A 172 2.61 1.84 9.25
N ASP A 173 1.42 1.26 9.41
CA ASP A 173 1.24 -0.04 10.05
C ASP A 173 1.75 -1.16 9.12
N GLN A 174 2.86 -1.77 9.53
CA GLN A 174 3.50 -2.90 8.86
C GLN A 174 3.28 -4.22 9.61
N GLY A 175 2.56 -4.20 10.74
CA GLY A 175 2.41 -5.34 11.64
C GLY A 175 3.69 -5.72 12.41
N SER A 176 4.70 -4.84 12.47
CA SER A 176 5.89 -4.99 13.32
C SER A 176 5.72 -4.26 14.66
N ASP A 177 6.67 -4.48 15.55
CA ASP A 177 6.86 -3.77 16.83
C ASP A 177 7.64 -2.46 16.69
N GLU A 178 8.00 -2.09 15.46
CA GLU A 178 8.68 -0.84 15.13
C GLU A 178 7.67 0.26 14.77
N TYR A 179 8.00 1.50 15.10
CA TYR A 179 7.28 2.68 14.64
C TYR A 179 7.78 3.08 13.26
N CYS A 180 7.01 2.71 12.23
CA CYS A 180 7.30 3.04 10.84
C CYS A 180 6.39 4.17 10.37
N GLY A 181 6.92 5.13 9.61
CA GLY A 181 6.09 6.24 9.17
C GLY A 181 6.73 7.14 8.12
N LEU A 182 5.96 8.14 7.69
CA LEU A 182 6.35 9.14 6.70
C LEU A 182 6.04 10.53 7.25
N ILE A 183 6.94 11.49 7.07
CA ILE A 183 6.54 12.91 7.17
C ILE A 183 5.97 13.33 5.83
N TRP A 184 4.83 14.00 5.85
CA TRP A 184 4.15 14.46 4.63
C TRP A 184 3.57 15.85 4.78
N ARG A 185 3.32 16.54 3.67
CA ARG A 185 2.57 17.80 3.68
C ARG A 185 1.12 17.54 4.07
N ARG A 186 0.61 18.30 5.03
CA ARG A 186 -0.75 18.10 5.56
C ARG A 186 -1.82 18.17 4.47
N ALA A 187 -1.68 19.09 3.52
CA ALA A 187 -2.61 19.29 2.41
C ALA A 187 -2.65 18.11 1.42
N GLU A 188 -1.62 17.27 1.39
CA GLU A 188 -1.47 16.17 0.43
C GLU A 188 -1.63 14.79 1.08
N ALA A 189 -1.68 14.74 2.41
CA ALA A 189 -1.72 13.50 3.20
C ALA A 189 -2.90 12.60 2.83
N ASP A 190 -4.10 13.16 2.69
CA ASP A 190 -5.29 12.37 2.35
C ASP A 190 -5.19 11.73 0.95
N CYS A 191 -4.53 12.41 0.01
CA CYS A 191 -4.26 11.87 -1.32
C CYS A 191 -3.29 10.68 -1.25
N LEU A 192 -2.21 10.81 -0.47
CA LEU A 192 -1.24 9.75 -0.26
C LEU A 192 -1.90 8.53 0.40
N MET A 193 -2.65 8.73 1.49
CA MET A 193 -3.38 7.64 2.17
C MET A 193 -4.39 6.96 1.24
N ALA A 194 -5.12 7.73 0.42
CA ALA A 194 -6.08 7.17 -0.53
C ALA A 194 -5.41 6.34 -1.64
N LEU A 195 -4.19 6.68 -2.04
CA LEU A 195 -3.39 5.85 -2.96
C LEU A 195 -2.85 4.60 -2.25
N ALA A 196 -2.34 4.75 -1.02
CA ALA A 196 -1.87 3.64 -0.20
C ALA A 196 -2.96 2.57 0.02
N GLY A 197 -4.18 2.99 0.36
CA GLY A 197 -5.31 2.10 0.57
C GLY A 197 -5.76 1.34 -0.70
N LYS A 198 -5.48 1.86 -1.90
CA LYS A 198 -5.70 1.14 -3.16
C LYS A 198 -4.63 0.08 -3.46
N LEU A 199 -3.56 0.07 -2.65
CA LEU A 199 -2.42 -0.83 -2.75
C LEU A 199 -2.33 -1.75 -1.53
N ASP A 200 -3.38 -1.79 -0.70
CA ASP A 200 -3.44 -2.51 0.58
C ASP A 200 -2.34 -2.10 1.57
N ILE A 201 -1.81 -0.88 1.43
CA ILE A 201 -0.85 -0.28 2.35
C ILE A 201 -1.63 0.52 3.39
N LYS A 202 -1.46 0.18 4.67
CA LYS A 202 -2.15 0.83 5.78
C LYS A 202 -1.34 2.01 6.30
N ILE A 203 -1.71 3.20 5.83
CA ILE A 203 -1.19 4.47 6.34
C ILE A 203 -2.33 5.23 7.01
N THR A 204 -2.07 5.77 8.21
CA THR A 204 -3.04 6.55 8.97
C THR A 204 -2.43 7.86 9.47
N HIS A 205 -3.29 8.86 9.73
CA HIS A 205 -2.86 10.04 10.49
C HIS A 205 -2.48 9.61 11.90
N CYS A 206 -1.30 10.03 12.35
CA CYS A 206 -0.68 9.87 13.68
C CYS A 206 -1.48 9.07 14.73
N LEU A 207 -0.88 7.98 15.22
CA LEU A 207 -1.17 7.20 16.44
C LEU A 207 -2.59 7.38 17.05
N LYS A 208 -3.63 7.16 16.25
CA LYS A 208 -5.01 7.11 16.76
C LYS A 208 -5.31 5.85 17.59
N THR A 209 -4.41 4.87 17.59
CA THR A 209 -4.69 3.50 18.05
C THR A 209 -4.00 3.09 19.34
N ALA A 210 -2.99 3.80 19.82
CA ALA A 210 -2.34 3.45 21.08
C ALA A 210 -3.19 3.88 22.29
N TRP A 211 -3.72 5.11 22.28
CA TRP A 211 -4.62 5.59 23.34
C TRP A 211 -5.94 4.80 23.40
N ALA A 212 -6.43 4.29 22.27
CA ALA A 212 -7.65 3.49 22.24
C ALA A 212 -7.45 2.09 22.83
N LYS A 213 -6.25 1.50 22.70
CA LYS A 213 -5.93 0.18 23.26
C LYS A 213 -5.52 0.26 24.73
N GLU A 214 -4.72 1.27 25.11
CA GLU A 214 -4.32 1.46 26.50
C GLU A 214 -5.48 1.92 27.39
N ALA A 215 -6.38 2.78 26.91
CA ALA A 215 -7.58 3.13 27.66
C ALA A 215 -8.49 1.91 27.90
N GLN A 216 -8.57 0.99 26.93
CA GLN A 216 -9.36 -0.24 27.07
C GLN A 216 -8.70 -1.24 28.02
N GLN A 217 -7.37 -1.25 28.10
CA GLN A 217 -6.60 -2.14 28.96
C GLN A 217 -6.45 -1.58 30.39
N ALA A 218 -6.58 -0.27 30.58
CA ALA A 218 -6.62 0.41 31.88
C ALA A 218 -8.01 0.39 32.53
N ASP A 219 -9.09 0.28 31.75
CA ASP A 219 -10.46 0.13 32.26
C ASP A 219 -10.81 -1.34 32.63
N ASP A 220 -9.96 -2.30 32.26
CA ASP A 220 -10.10 -3.74 32.54
C ASP A 220 -9.25 -4.23 33.75
N VAL A 221 -8.63 -3.31 34.52
CA VAL A 221 -7.85 -3.59 35.76
C VAL A 221 -8.48 -2.88 36.96
#